data_AF-A0A6B9FK68-F1
#
_entry.id   AF-A0A6B9FK68-F1
#
_cell.length_a   1.000
_cell.length_b   1.000
_cell.length_c   1.000
_cell.angle_alpha   90.00
_cell.angle_beta   90.00
_cell.angle_gamma   90.00
#
_symmetry.space_group_name_H-M   'P 1'
#
loop_
_entity.id
_entity.type
_entity.pdbx_description
1 polymer ?
#
loop_
_entity_poly.entity_id
_entity_poly.type
_entity_poly.pdbx_seq_one_letter_code
_entity_poly.pdbx_strand_id
1 'polypeptide(L)' 'MASVTVEKPLDVGGPISRRAAALANARWFRALAWRTLRDGGPQAELRAANARAAARIVLKQAKREAVVARMAREALGSDV' A
#
# COMPACT_ATOMS: atom_id res chain seq x y z
N MET A 1 -1.63 26.10 -8.88
CA MET A 1 -1.04 25.62 -7.62
C MET A 1 -1.55 24.19 -7.39
N ALA A 2 -0.80 23.18 -7.81
CA ALA A 2 -1.16 21.78 -7.53
C ALA A 2 -0.81 21.47 -6.07
N SER A 3 -1.82 21.25 -5.24
CA SER A 3 -1.64 20.77 -3.87
C SER A 3 -1.06 19.37 -3.94
N VAL A 4 0.26 19.26 -3.75
CA VAL A 4 0.91 17.97 -3.54
C VAL A 4 0.57 17.57 -2.11
N THR A 5 -0.52 16.83 -1.94
CA THR A 5 -0.77 16.08 -0.71
C THR A 5 0.28 14.97 -0.66
N VAL A 6 1.48 15.30 -0.19
CA VAL A 6 2.38 14.29 0.36
C VAL A 6 1.69 13.81 1.62
N GLU A 7 0.79 12.83 1.48
CA GLU A 7 0.31 12.09 2.63
C GLU A 7 1.55 11.50 3.30
N LYS A 8 1.90 12.06 4.46
CA LYS A 8 2.94 11.51 5.32
C LYS A 8 2.55 10.04 5.53
N PRO A 9 3.36 9.07 5.08
CA PRO A 9 3.05 7.68 5.31
C PRO A 9 2.87 7.52 6.82
N LEU A 10 1.70 7.06 7.24
CA LEU A 10 1.45 6.77 8.65
C LEU A 10 2.63 5.94 9.14
N ASP A 11 3.35 6.43 10.15
CA ASP A 11 4.51 5.73 10.71
C ASP A 11 4.01 4.54 11.52
N VAL A 12 3.64 3.49 10.79
CA VAL A 12 3.12 2.24 11.33
C VAL A 12 4.31 1.39 11.79
N GLY A 13 5.03 1.88 12.81
CA GLY A 13 6.12 1.19 13.51
C GLY A 13 7.20 0.55 12.62
N GLY A 14 8.04 -0.29 13.22
CA GLY A 14 9.13 -1.00 12.53
C GLY A 14 8.75 -1.84 11.30
N PRO A 15 9.72 -2.52 10.67
CA PRO A 15 9.52 -3.24 9.39
C PRO A 15 8.37 -4.27 9.38
N ILE A 16 8.12 -4.92 10.53
CA ILE A 16 7.04 -5.91 10.69
C ILE A 16 5.66 -5.23 10.64
N SER A 17 5.51 -4.07 11.29
CA SER A 17 4.25 -3.33 11.29
C SER A 17 3.97 -2.66 9.94
N ARG A 18 5.00 -2.25 9.19
CA ARG A 18 4.84 -1.82 7.78
C ARG A 18 4.32 -2.93 6.87
N ARG A 19 4.87 -4.15 6.98
CA ARG A 19 4.37 -5.31 6.23
C ARG A 19 2.93 -5.67 6.62
N ALA A 20 2.63 -5.66 7.92
CA ALA A 20 1.28 -5.95 8.41
C ALA A 20 0.26 -4.92 7.92
N ALA A 21 0.59 -3.63 7.96
CA ALA A 21 -0.24 -2.55 7.45
C ALA A 21 -0.50 -2.68 5.94
N ALA A 22 0.53 -2.98 5.15
CA ALA A 22 0.37 -3.19 3.70
C ALA A 22 -0.57 -4.37 3.38
N LEU A 23 -0.48 -5.46 4.14
CA LEU A 23 -1.39 -6.60 4.02
C LEU A 23 -2.82 -6.26 4.44
N ALA A 24 -2.98 -5.51 5.53
CA ALA A 24 -4.28 -5.05 6.01
C ALA A 24 -4.96 -4.15 4.96
N ASN A 25 -4.25 -3.16 4.43
CA ASN A 25 -4.73 -2.27 3.37
C ASN A 25 -5.11 -3.06 2.11
N ALA A 26 -4.28 -3.99 1.68
CA ALA A 26 -4.59 -4.82 0.51
C ALA A 26 -5.84 -5.68 0.71
N ARG A 27 -6.06 -6.22 1.92
CA ARG A 27 -7.29 -6.96 2.28
C ARG A 27 -8.51 -6.04 2.27
N TRP A 28 -8.39 -4.86 2.87
CA TRP A 28 -9.45 -3.87 2.89
C TRP A 28 -9.87 -3.45 1.47
N PHE A 29 -8.92 -3.11 0.60
CA PHE A 29 -9.20 -2.75 -0.79
C PHE A 29 -9.85 -3.89 -1.58
N ARG A 30 -9.44 -5.14 -1.37
CA ARG A 30 -10.09 -6.29 -2.01
C ARG A 30 -11.53 -6.45 -1.53
N ALA A 31 -11.78 -6.32 -0.22
CA ALA A 31 -13.13 -6.36 0.33
C ALA A 31 -14.00 -5.22 -0.20
N LEU A 32 -13.44 -4.01 -0.31
CA LEU A 32 -14.10 -2.87 -0.93
C LEU A 32 -14.48 -3.17 -2.38
N ALA A 33 -13.59 -3.75 -3.18
CA ALA A 33 -13.91 -4.12 -4.57
C ALA A 33 -15.10 -5.08 -4.65
N TRP A 34 -15.17 -6.08 -3.76
CA TRP A 34 -16.32 -6.99 -3.69
C TRP A 34 -17.62 -6.29 -3.30
N ARG A 35 -17.57 -5.41 -2.28
CA ARG A 35 -18.74 -4.62 -1.87
C ARG A 35 -19.23 -3.72 -2.99
N THR A 36 -18.31 -2.98 -3.65
CA THR A 36 -18.68 -2.06 -4.73
C THR A 36 -19.39 -2.72 -5.90
N LEU A 37 -19.11 -4.00 -6.17
CA LEU A 37 -19.81 -4.76 -7.21
C LEU A 37 -21.21 -5.24 -6.77
N ARG A 38 -21.42 -5.46 -5.48
CA ARG A 38 -22.72 -5.88 -4.93
C ARG A 38 -23.66 -4.71 -4.72
N ASP A 39 -23.14 -3.58 -4.28
CA ASP A 39 -23.94 -2.42 -3.90
C ASP A 39 -24.52 -1.67 -5.13
N GLY A 40 -24.09 -2.00 -6.35
CA GLY A 40 -24.69 -1.50 -7.60
C GLY A 40 -24.57 0.00 -7.87
N GLY A 41 -23.86 0.76 -7.03
CA GLY A 41 -23.68 2.20 -7.20
C GLY A 41 -22.97 2.59 -8.50
N PRO A 42 -22.98 3.88 -8.90
CA PRO A 42 -22.57 4.34 -10.23
C PRO A 42 -21.17 3.85 -10.64
N GLN A 43 -20.95 3.36 -11.86
CA GLN A 43 -19.62 2.89 -12.30
C GLN A 43 -18.99 1.83 -11.37
N ALA A 44 -19.81 0.89 -10.85
CA ALA A 44 -19.39 -0.16 -9.91
C ALA A 44 -18.13 -0.90 -10.36
N GLU A 45 -18.06 -1.27 -11.63
CA GLU A 45 -16.94 -2.01 -12.22
C GLU A 45 -15.63 -1.22 -12.17
N LEU A 46 -15.66 0.07 -12.55
CA LEU A 46 -14.49 0.94 -12.53
C LEU A 46 -13.97 1.14 -11.09
N ARG A 47 -14.87 1.38 -10.12
CA ARG A 47 -14.47 1.49 -8.71
C ARG A 47 -13.87 0.19 -8.18
N ALA A 48 -14.46 -0.95 -8.53
CA ALA A 48 -13.92 -2.25 -8.15
C ALA A 48 -12.55 -2.51 -8.77
N ALA A 49 -12.36 -2.14 -10.04
CA ALA A 49 -11.07 -2.20 -10.72
C ALA A 49 -10.04 -1.29 -10.04
N ASN A 50 -10.40 -0.05 -9.71
CA ASN A 50 -9.54 0.90 -9.01
C ASN A 50 -9.14 0.40 -7.61
N ALA A 51 -10.08 -0.17 -6.85
CA ALA A 51 -9.77 -0.76 -5.55
C ALA A 51 -8.80 -1.95 -5.67
N ARG A 52 -8.98 -2.83 -6.67
CA ARG A 52 -8.01 -3.91 -6.95
C ARG A 52 -6.64 -3.36 -7.37
N ALA A 53 -6.61 -2.29 -8.16
CA ALA A 53 -5.37 -1.63 -8.58
C ALA A 53 -4.65 -1.01 -7.36
N ALA A 54 -5.37 -0.34 -6.47
CA ALA A 54 -4.83 0.20 -5.21
C ALA A 54 -4.21 -0.90 -4.35
N ALA A 55 -4.89 -2.04 -4.18
CA ALA A 55 -4.34 -3.19 -3.47
C ALA A 55 -3.00 -3.66 -4.07
N ARG A 56 -2.88 -3.68 -5.40
CA ARG A 56 -1.63 -4.05 -6.10
C ARG A 56 -0.54 -3.00 -5.88
N ILE A 57 -0.88 -1.72 -5.92
CA ILE A 57 0.07 -0.60 -5.71
C ILE A 57 0.66 -0.67 -4.30
N VAL A 58 -0.18 -0.83 -3.27
CA VAL A 58 0.26 -0.94 -1.87
C VAL A 58 1.24 -2.11 -1.68
N LEU A 59 0.94 -3.28 -2.24
CA LEU A 59 1.82 -4.45 -2.13
C LEU A 59 3.15 -4.24 -2.87
N LYS A 60 3.11 -3.64 -4.07
CA LYS A 60 4.33 -3.31 -4.83
C LYS A 60 5.19 -2.30 -4.08
N GLN A 61 4.58 -1.28 -3.49
CA GLN A 61 5.28 -0.25 -2.73
C GLN A 61 5.94 -0.84 -1.48
N ALA A 62 5.21 -1.65 -0.70
CA ALA A 62 5.78 -2.32 0.46
C ALA A 62 6.96 -3.25 0.10
N LYS A 63 6.89 -3.94 -1.05
CA LYS A 63 8.01 -4.74 -1.55
C LYS A 63 9.23 -3.88 -1.87
N ARG A 64 9.04 -2.72 -2.52
CA ARG A 64 10.13 -1.78 -2.83
C ARG A 64 10.77 -1.24 -1.56
N GLU A 65 9.96 -0.81 -0.59
CA GLU A 65 10.43 -0.32 0.70
C GLU A 65 11.22 -1.39 1.47
N ALA A 66 10.79 -2.65 1.43
CA ALA A 66 11.52 -3.74 2.06
C ALA A 66 12.91 -3.96 1.43
N VAL A 67 13.04 -3.80 0.11
CA VAL A 67 14.33 -3.86 -0.59
C VAL A 67 15.22 -2.69 -0.19
N VAL A 68 14.70 -1.47 -0.23
CA VAL A 68 15.44 -0.26 0.17
C VAL A 68 15.90 -0.34 1.63
N ALA A 69 15.02 -0.79 2.53
CA ALA A 69 15.37 -0.97 3.94
C ALA A 69 16.43 -2.06 4.16
N ARG A 70 16.48 -3.08 3.29
CA ARG A 70 17.56 -4.07 3.32
C ARG A 70 18.88 -3.46 2.86
N MET A 71 18.90 -2.78 1.71
CA MET A 71 20.08 -2.11 1.19
C MET A 71 20.64 -1.07 2.17
N ALA A 72 19.78 -0.28 2.81
CA ALA A 72 20.19 0.69 3.82
C ALA A 72 20.86 0.02 5.04
N ARG A 73 20.36 -1.15 5.48
CA ARG A 73 20.98 -1.91 6.56
C ARG A 73 22.31 -2.54 6.15
N GLU A 74 22.40 -3.04 4.92
CA GLU A 74 23.64 -3.58 4.35
C GLU A 74 24.72 -2.48 4.28
N ALA A 75 24.38 -1.29 3.77
CA ALA A 75 25.28 -0.14 3.70
C ALA A 75 25.73 0.37 5.07
N LEU A 76 24.83 0.46 6.04
CA LEU A 76 25.18 0.85 7.41
C LEU A 76 26.00 -0.23 8.15
N GLY A 77 25.90 -1.49 7.73
CA GLY A 77 26.65 -2.61 8.30
C GLY A 77 28.01 -2.85 7.64
N SER A 78 28.29 -2.23 6.50
CA SER A 78 29.58 -2.34 5.79
C SER A 78 30.64 -1.33 6.23
N ASP A 79 30.30 -0.44 7.19
CA ASP A 79 31.20 0.57 7.76
C ASP A 79 31.96 0.10 9.02
N VAL A 80 32.09 -1.22 9.24
CA VAL A 80 32.86 -1.84 10.35
C VAL A 80 33.86 -2.86 9.82
#